data_AF-A0A4Z0YJM7-F1
#
_entry.id   AF-A0A4Z0YJM7-F1
#
_cell.length_a   1.000
_cell.length_b   1.000
_cell.length_c   1.000
_cell.angle_alpha   90.00
_cell.angle_beta   90.00
_cell.angle_gamma   90.00
#
_symmetry.space_group_name_H-M   'P 1'
#
loop_
_entity.id
_entity.type
_entity.pdbx_description
1 polymer ?
#
loop_
_entity_poly.entity_id
_entity_poly.type
_entity_poly.pdbx_seq_one_letter_code
_entity_poly.pdbx_strand_id
1 'polypeptide(L)'
;MPFPRIATTVPVTVFNFPSFEPQRLESWSSKHLNLPLRRDILHLAVVYEGDNTRQGTASSKTRHEVHGSHKKMQAQKGLGRARVGTKQSPLRRGGGKSFGPKPRDFGTKITRKAYDLAWRTALSYRYRRGELLVCQDGMELPLPTDFEALLQRGGLHGGLRENGAELEAGFRAKWVKQVLDANDWGRKAGRSTFITSSHRENLFEALDLVPNWGRALDVGDVDVKDLLETGRIVVERDALMHMIESHQSDLTPNVFVTNATLPSKAVSGGIIVE
;
A
#
# COMPACT_ATOMS: atom_id res chain seq x y z
N MET A 1 4.74 -34.77 -25.51
CA MET A 1 4.73 -33.36 -25.96
C MET A 1 5.84 -32.62 -25.21
N PRO A 2 6.73 -31.88 -25.89
CA PRO A 2 7.72 -31.06 -25.20
C PRO A 2 6.99 -29.94 -24.45
N PHE A 3 7.29 -29.76 -23.16
CA PHE A 3 6.79 -28.62 -22.39
C PHE A 3 7.21 -27.31 -23.07
N PRO A 4 6.33 -26.30 -23.18
CA PRO A 4 6.73 -25.00 -23.73
C PRO A 4 7.88 -24.44 -22.90
N ARG A 5 8.98 -24.03 -23.56
CA ARG A 5 10.08 -23.35 -22.88
C ARG A 5 9.54 -22.04 -22.32
N ILE A 6 9.43 -21.94 -21.00
CA ILE A 6 9.07 -20.69 -20.33
C ILE A 6 10.19 -19.69 -20.63
N ALA A 7 9.84 -18.53 -21.18
CA ALA A 7 10.80 -17.46 -21.43
C ALA A 7 11.50 -17.09 -20.11
N THR A 8 12.83 -17.02 -20.13
CA THR A 8 13.62 -16.68 -18.94
C THR A 8 13.44 -15.22 -18.55
N THR A 9 13.19 -14.34 -19.52
CA THR A 9 13.03 -12.90 -19.35
C THR A 9 11.77 -12.39 -20.03
N VAL A 10 11.31 -11.21 -19.60
CA VAL A 10 10.15 -10.48 -20.10
C VAL A 10 10.51 -9.01 -20.36
N PRO A 11 10.00 -8.40 -21.44
CA PRO A 11 10.29 -7.00 -21.77
C PRO A 11 9.42 -6.04 -20.94
N VAL A 12 9.99 -4.93 -20.51
CA VAL A 12 9.31 -3.84 -19.80
C VAL A 12 9.68 -2.53 -20.45
N THR A 13 8.69 -1.79 -20.93
CA THR A 13 8.88 -0.46 -21.50
C THR A 13 8.97 0.57 -20.38
N VAL A 14 9.98 1.42 -20.44
CA VAL A 14 10.14 2.57 -19.55
C VAL A 14 9.63 3.81 -20.27
N PHE A 15 8.66 4.48 -19.67
CA PHE A 15 7.98 5.66 -20.21
C PHE A 15 8.51 6.95 -19.59
N ASN A 16 8.36 8.06 -20.31
CA ASN A 16 8.52 9.38 -19.73
C ASN A 16 7.31 9.76 -18.86
N PHE A 17 7.48 10.59 -17.85
CA PHE A 17 6.38 11.26 -17.15
C PHE A 17 6.58 12.78 -17.29
N PRO A 18 5.55 13.56 -17.67
CA PRO A 18 4.11 13.23 -17.73
C PRO A 18 3.54 12.80 -19.09
N SER A 19 4.31 12.89 -20.18
CA SER A 19 3.81 12.66 -21.55
C SER A 19 3.57 11.19 -21.91
N PHE A 20 4.09 10.26 -21.12
CA PHE A 20 3.96 8.81 -21.32
C PHE A 20 4.49 8.28 -22.65
N GLU A 21 5.51 8.94 -23.19
CA GLU A 21 6.22 8.46 -24.38
C GLU A 21 7.18 7.32 -24.03
N PRO A 22 7.21 6.22 -24.81
CA PRO A 22 8.14 5.11 -24.57
C PRO A 22 9.57 5.57 -24.88
N GLN A 23 10.45 5.49 -23.88
CA GLN A 23 11.85 5.90 -24.04
C GLN A 23 12.78 4.72 -24.25
N ARG A 24 12.67 3.65 -23.45
CA ARG A 24 13.56 2.49 -23.57
C ARG A 24 12.84 1.17 -23.27
N LEU A 25 13.44 0.07 -23.72
CA LEU A 25 12.97 -1.29 -23.45
C LEU A 25 13.98 -2.04 -22.59
N GLU A 26 13.54 -2.50 -21.42
CA GLU A 26 14.36 -3.27 -20.48
C GLU A 26 13.94 -4.75 -20.42
N SER A 27 14.89 -5.62 -20.14
CA SER A 27 14.73 -7.06 -19.93
C SER A 27 14.68 -7.36 -18.43
N TRP A 28 13.59 -8.00 -17.99
CA TRP A 28 13.37 -8.38 -16.60
C TRP A 28 13.26 -9.90 -16.49
N SER A 29 13.68 -10.48 -15.37
CA SER A 29 13.50 -11.92 -15.15
C SER A 29 12.01 -12.30 -15.11
N SER A 30 11.63 -13.40 -15.77
CA SER A 30 10.26 -13.93 -15.68
C SER A 30 9.88 -14.30 -14.24
N LYS A 31 10.86 -14.59 -13.37
CA LYS A 31 10.62 -14.87 -11.95
C LYS A 31 10.27 -13.60 -11.14
N HIS A 32 10.52 -12.41 -11.69
CA HIS A 32 10.20 -11.14 -11.03
C HIS A 32 8.81 -10.63 -11.45
N LEU A 33 8.53 -10.61 -12.76
CA LEU A 33 7.34 -9.94 -13.31
C LEU A 33 6.37 -10.86 -14.06
N ASN A 34 6.64 -12.15 -14.19
CA ASN A 34 5.75 -13.09 -14.91
C ASN A 34 5.58 -14.42 -14.17
N LEU A 35 5.32 -14.33 -12.87
CA LEU A 35 4.95 -15.48 -12.05
C LEU A 35 3.49 -15.90 -12.28
N PRO A 36 3.15 -17.19 -12.13
CA PRO A 36 1.77 -17.66 -12.16
C PRO A 36 0.96 -17.02 -11.03
N LEU A 37 -0.33 -16.76 -11.28
CA LEU A 37 -1.20 -16.15 -10.27
C LEU A 37 -1.50 -17.15 -9.15
N ARG A 38 -1.05 -16.83 -7.93
CA ARG A 38 -1.30 -17.62 -6.72
C ARG A 38 -2.15 -16.84 -5.73
N ARG A 39 -3.47 -17.04 -5.79
CA ARG A 39 -4.45 -16.32 -4.96
C ARG A 39 -4.31 -16.66 -3.47
N ASP A 40 -3.90 -17.88 -3.16
CA ASP A 40 -3.59 -18.37 -1.82
C ASP A 40 -2.51 -17.53 -1.14
N ILE A 41 -1.39 -17.31 -1.82
CA ILE A 41 -0.26 -16.52 -1.29
C ILE A 41 -0.63 -15.04 -1.17
N LEU A 42 -1.30 -14.49 -2.18
CA LEU A 42 -1.77 -13.10 -2.12
C LEU A 42 -2.74 -12.86 -0.97
N HIS A 43 -3.70 -13.77 -0.77
CA HIS A 43 -4.63 -13.71 0.35
C HIS A 43 -3.91 -13.74 1.70
N LEU A 44 -2.94 -14.65 1.87
CA LEU A 44 -2.15 -14.73 3.10
C LEU A 44 -1.40 -13.44 3.41
N ALA A 45 -0.78 -12.82 2.41
CA ALA A 45 -0.06 -11.56 2.59
C ALA A 45 -1.00 -10.41 2.96
N VAL A 46 -2.12 -10.26 2.25
CA VAL A 46 -3.09 -9.17 2.52
C VAL A 46 -3.75 -9.32 3.89
N VAL A 47 -4.06 -10.55 4.34
CA VAL A 47 -4.58 -10.79 5.68
C VAL A 47 -3.52 -10.49 6.75
N TYR A 48 -2.28 -10.93 6.51
CA TYR A 48 -1.15 -10.62 7.40
C TYR A 48 -0.94 -9.11 7.58
N GLU A 49 -0.96 -8.34 6.49
CA GLU A 49 -0.90 -6.88 6.53
C GLU A 49 -2.06 -6.30 7.35
N GLY A 50 -3.30 -6.69 7.04
CA GLY A 50 -4.50 -6.21 7.73
C GLY A 50 -4.54 -6.52 9.23
N ASP A 51 -4.01 -7.67 9.64
CA ASP A 51 -3.88 -8.06 11.05
C ASP A 51 -2.86 -7.17 11.79
N ASN A 52 -1.76 -6.81 11.13
CA ASN A 52 -0.69 -5.99 11.72
C ASN A 52 -1.02 -4.50 11.75
N THR A 53 -1.81 -3.99 10.80
CA THR A 53 -2.28 -2.58 10.82
C THR A 53 -3.32 -2.32 11.93
N ARG A 54 -3.90 -3.39 12.50
CA ARG A 54 -5.00 -3.26 13.45
C ARG A 54 -4.53 -2.75 14.82
N GLN A 55 -5.09 -1.62 15.26
CA GLN A 55 -4.77 -1.01 16.56
C GLN A 55 -5.15 -1.84 17.79
N GLY A 56 -6.22 -2.64 17.72
CA GLY A 56 -6.59 -3.57 18.79
C GLY A 56 -6.98 -2.94 20.13
N THR A 57 -7.48 -1.69 20.17
CA THR A 57 -7.75 -0.91 21.40
C THR A 57 -9.10 -1.15 22.08
N ALA A 58 -9.95 -2.01 21.52
CA ALA A 58 -11.29 -2.24 22.04
C ALA A 58 -11.26 -2.83 23.46
N SER A 59 -11.89 -2.15 24.42
CA SER A 59 -11.92 -2.56 25.82
C SER A 59 -13.33 -2.54 26.39
N SER A 60 -13.71 -3.59 27.09
CA SER A 60 -14.95 -3.69 27.85
C SER A 60 -14.65 -4.00 29.31
N LYS A 61 -15.49 -3.49 30.21
CA LYS A 61 -15.35 -3.75 31.64
C LYS A 61 -15.89 -5.12 31.99
N THR A 62 -15.05 -5.94 32.62
CA THR A 62 -15.50 -7.19 33.26
C THR A 62 -16.21 -6.86 34.57
N ARG A 63 -16.88 -7.85 35.17
CA ARG A 63 -17.56 -7.66 36.47
C ARG A 63 -16.64 -7.15 37.59
N HIS A 64 -15.32 -7.34 37.46
CA HIS A 64 -14.31 -6.92 38.43
C HIS A 64 -13.83 -5.48 38.23
N GLU A 65 -14.08 -4.91 37.04
CA GLU A 65 -13.65 -3.56 36.67
C GLU A 65 -14.80 -2.55 36.69
N VAL A 66 -16.05 -3.05 36.71
CA VAL A 66 -17.23 -2.21 36.85
C VAL A 66 -17.28 -1.64 38.27
N HIS A 67 -17.40 -0.31 38.35
CA HIS A 67 -17.46 0.40 39.62
C HIS A 67 -18.66 -0.03 40.48
N GLY A 68 -18.43 -0.22 41.78
CA GLY A 68 -19.47 -0.48 42.78
C GLY A 68 -19.02 -1.45 43.88
N SER A 69 -19.87 -1.66 44.88
CA SER A 69 -19.58 -2.58 45.99
C SER A 69 -19.66 -4.05 45.56
N HIS A 70 -18.72 -4.87 46.03
CA HIS A 70 -18.74 -6.33 45.88
C HIS A 70 -19.60 -7.02 46.96
N LYS A 71 -20.31 -6.26 47.80
CA LYS A 71 -21.27 -6.80 48.76
C LYS A 71 -22.38 -7.57 48.05
N LYS A 72 -22.78 -8.69 48.64
CA LYS A 72 -23.97 -9.43 48.22
C LYS A 72 -25.22 -8.55 48.37
N MET A 73 -26.00 -8.40 47.31
CA MET A 73 -27.10 -7.44 47.32
C MET A 73 -28.28 -7.83 48.20
N GLN A 74 -28.52 -9.13 48.39
CA GLN A 74 -29.62 -9.62 49.19
C GLN A 74 -29.28 -10.94 49.89
N ALA A 75 -30.05 -11.30 50.92
CA ALA A 75 -29.84 -12.53 51.68
C ALA A 75 -29.91 -13.79 50.82
N GLN A 76 -29.25 -14.88 51.24
CA GLN A 76 -29.18 -16.13 50.44
C GLN A 76 -30.54 -16.83 50.30
N LYS A 77 -31.43 -16.68 51.29
CA LYS A 77 -32.76 -17.29 51.38
C LYS A 77 -33.69 -16.32 52.14
N GLY A 78 -34.99 -16.58 52.11
CA GLY A 78 -36.01 -15.84 52.89
C GLY A 78 -36.74 -14.71 52.15
N LEU A 79 -36.34 -14.39 50.90
CA LEU A 79 -36.89 -13.26 50.13
C LEU A 79 -37.88 -13.65 49.01
N GLY A 80 -38.07 -14.95 48.73
CA GLY A 80 -38.93 -15.41 47.62
C GLY A 80 -38.45 -15.04 46.21
N ARG A 81 -37.22 -14.54 46.05
CA ARG A 81 -36.63 -14.12 44.77
C ARG A 81 -35.45 -15.01 44.37
N ALA A 82 -35.08 -14.97 43.08
CA ALA A 82 -33.87 -15.63 42.59
C ALA A 82 -32.62 -15.20 43.38
N ARG A 83 -31.66 -16.11 43.58
CA ARG A 83 -30.43 -15.82 44.32
C ARG A 83 -29.57 -14.84 43.54
N VAL A 84 -29.01 -13.83 44.23
CA VAL A 84 -28.14 -12.85 43.59
C VAL A 84 -26.87 -12.62 44.42
N GLY A 85 -25.75 -12.50 43.71
CA GLY A 85 -24.46 -12.12 44.26
C GLY A 85 -24.25 -10.61 44.24
N THR A 86 -23.22 -10.18 43.50
CA THR A 86 -22.80 -8.78 43.41
C THR A 86 -23.59 -7.98 42.37
N LYS A 87 -23.56 -6.64 42.46
CA LYS A 87 -24.27 -5.75 41.54
C LYS A 87 -23.74 -5.81 40.10
N GLN A 88 -22.43 -6.03 39.95
CA GLN A 88 -21.67 -6.03 38.69
C GLN A 88 -21.85 -7.31 37.85
N SER A 89 -22.71 -8.24 38.28
CA SER A 89 -22.95 -9.49 37.55
C SER A 89 -23.41 -9.22 36.11
N PRO A 90 -22.87 -9.93 35.10
CA PRO A 90 -23.25 -9.79 33.68
C PRO A 90 -24.75 -10.04 33.42
N LEU A 91 -25.40 -10.81 34.29
CA LEU A 91 -26.84 -11.09 34.21
C LEU A 91 -27.71 -9.87 34.54
N ARG A 92 -27.12 -8.79 35.08
CA ARG A 92 -27.83 -7.60 35.53
C ARG A 92 -27.53 -6.42 34.62
N ARG A 93 -28.51 -5.51 34.54
CA ARG A 93 -28.32 -4.20 33.90
C ARG A 93 -27.19 -3.44 34.61
N GLY A 94 -26.26 -2.90 33.82
CA GLY A 94 -25.07 -2.21 34.32
C GLY A 94 -24.00 -3.13 34.89
N GLY A 95 -24.13 -4.46 34.72
CA GLY A 95 -23.08 -5.42 34.99
C GLY A 95 -21.97 -5.41 33.93
N GLY A 96 -20.83 -6.00 34.26
CA GLY A 96 -19.72 -6.13 33.31
C GLY A 96 -19.96 -7.21 32.27
N LYS A 97 -19.32 -7.12 31.10
CA LYS A 97 -19.38 -8.16 30.06
C LYS A 97 -18.41 -9.30 30.40
N SER A 98 -18.87 -10.56 30.39
CA SER A 98 -18.01 -11.71 30.71
C SER A 98 -16.87 -11.91 29.71
N PHE A 99 -17.20 -12.12 28.44
CA PHE A 99 -16.24 -12.27 27.34
C PHE A 99 -16.31 -11.04 26.43
N GLY A 100 -16.06 -9.87 27.02
CA GLY A 100 -15.97 -8.62 26.28
C GLY A 100 -14.60 -8.48 25.59
N PRO A 101 -14.49 -7.61 24.57
CA PRO A 101 -13.21 -7.30 23.97
C PRO A 101 -12.25 -6.69 25.00
N LYS A 102 -10.98 -7.00 24.85
CA LYS A 102 -9.86 -6.41 25.59
C LYS A 102 -8.79 -5.95 24.62
N PRO A 103 -8.02 -4.91 24.98
CA PRO A 103 -6.87 -4.52 24.20
C PRO A 103 -5.93 -5.70 24.04
N ARG A 104 -5.62 -6.06 22.79
CA ARG A 104 -4.78 -7.20 22.47
C ARG A 104 -4.11 -6.98 21.13
N ASP A 105 -2.97 -7.62 20.97
CA ASP A 105 -2.28 -7.71 19.69
C ASP A 105 -3.02 -8.69 18.77
N PHE A 106 -3.23 -8.26 17.52
CA PHE A 106 -3.83 -9.07 16.47
C PHE A 106 -2.81 -9.57 15.45
N GLY A 107 -1.55 -9.13 15.56
CA GLY A 107 -0.52 -9.43 14.57
C GLY A 107 -0.34 -10.93 14.36
N THR A 108 -0.42 -11.34 13.09
CA THR A 108 -0.13 -12.71 12.66
C THR A 108 1.28 -12.79 12.08
N LYS A 109 1.79 -14.01 11.86
CA LYS A 109 3.15 -14.22 11.34
C LYS A 109 3.10 -14.92 9.98
N ILE A 110 3.93 -14.45 9.06
CA ILE A 110 4.17 -15.08 7.76
C ILE A 110 5.68 -15.30 7.56
N THR A 111 6.06 -16.33 6.81
CA THR A 111 7.47 -16.53 6.45
C THR A 111 7.90 -15.46 5.44
N ARG A 112 9.11 -14.91 5.59
CA ARG A 112 9.65 -13.86 4.70
C ARG A 112 9.59 -14.27 3.22
N LYS A 113 9.99 -15.50 2.90
CA LYS A 113 9.94 -16.03 1.52
C LYS A 113 8.53 -16.07 0.94
N ALA A 114 7.52 -16.36 1.75
CA ALA A 114 6.12 -16.36 1.28
C ALA A 114 5.62 -14.94 1.01
N TYR A 115 6.02 -13.97 1.85
CA TYR A 115 5.70 -12.56 1.67
C TYR A 115 6.36 -11.98 0.41
N ASP A 116 7.66 -12.25 0.21
CA ASP A 116 8.41 -11.84 -0.98
C ASP A 116 7.84 -12.46 -2.28
N LEU A 117 7.32 -13.69 -2.20
CA LEU A 117 6.59 -14.33 -3.29
C LEU A 117 5.24 -13.66 -3.55
N ALA A 118 4.52 -13.21 -2.51
CA ALA A 118 3.27 -12.46 -2.67
C ALA A 118 3.51 -11.14 -3.42
N TRP A 119 4.54 -10.39 -3.02
CA TRP A 119 4.97 -9.15 -3.66
C TRP A 119 5.19 -9.31 -5.17
N ARG A 120 6.06 -10.24 -5.57
CA ARG A 120 6.33 -10.47 -7.00
C ARG A 120 5.11 -11.06 -7.72
N THR A 121 4.28 -11.84 -7.05
CA THR A 121 3.02 -12.35 -7.64
C THR A 121 2.04 -11.21 -7.91
N ALA A 122 1.96 -10.20 -7.03
CA ALA A 122 1.13 -9.01 -7.22
C ALA A 122 1.65 -8.15 -8.38
N LEU A 123 2.96 -7.87 -8.43
CA LEU A 123 3.58 -7.18 -9.55
C LEU A 123 3.38 -7.94 -10.87
N SER A 124 3.55 -9.26 -10.86
CA SER A 124 3.32 -10.11 -12.04
C SER A 124 1.87 -10.14 -12.48
N TYR A 125 0.92 -9.98 -11.56
CA TYR A 125 -0.49 -9.85 -11.88
C TYR A 125 -0.77 -8.54 -12.62
N ARG A 126 -0.20 -7.42 -12.16
CA ARG A 126 -0.33 -6.11 -12.81
C ARG A 126 0.36 -6.07 -14.17
N TYR A 127 1.58 -6.61 -14.26
CA TYR A 127 2.32 -6.69 -15.50
C TYR A 127 1.54 -7.43 -16.60
N ARG A 128 1.00 -8.62 -16.30
CA ARG A 128 0.21 -9.41 -17.28
C ARG A 128 -1.06 -8.72 -17.77
N ARG A 129 -1.58 -7.76 -17.01
CA ARG A 129 -2.78 -6.99 -17.35
C ARG A 129 -2.46 -5.66 -18.04
N GLY A 130 -1.19 -5.31 -18.20
CA GLY A 130 -0.77 -3.99 -18.69
C GLY A 130 -1.09 -2.86 -17.70
N GLU A 131 -1.26 -3.20 -16.41
CA GLU A 131 -1.61 -2.25 -15.34
C GLU A 131 -0.37 -1.80 -14.55
N LEU A 132 0.81 -2.36 -14.85
CA LEU A 132 2.10 -1.92 -14.31
C LEU A 132 2.79 -1.04 -15.35
N LEU A 133 2.88 0.26 -15.07
CA LEU A 133 3.52 1.25 -15.92
C LEU A 133 4.82 1.68 -15.26
N VAL A 134 5.93 1.49 -15.96
CA VAL A 134 7.26 1.85 -15.44
C VAL A 134 7.68 3.16 -16.08
N CYS A 135 7.97 4.16 -15.27
CA CYS A 135 8.42 5.46 -15.72
C CYS A 135 9.90 5.66 -15.41
N GLN A 136 10.51 6.65 -16.06
CA GLN A 136 11.82 7.14 -15.68
C GLN A 136 11.84 7.69 -14.26
N ASP A 137 13.05 7.73 -13.72
CA ASP A 137 13.33 8.26 -12.39
C ASP A 137 13.16 9.79 -12.42
N GLY A 138 12.68 10.36 -11.31
CA GLY A 138 12.32 11.78 -11.30
C GLY A 138 10.89 12.03 -11.75
N MET A 139 9.97 11.17 -11.33
CA MET A 139 8.53 11.32 -11.58
C MET A 139 7.98 12.48 -10.76
N GLU A 140 8.16 13.69 -11.29
CA GLU A 140 7.62 14.91 -10.72
C GLU A 140 6.57 15.49 -11.65
N LEU A 141 5.54 16.11 -11.07
CA LEU A 141 4.51 16.79 -11.85
C LEU A 141 5.00 18.22 -12.16
N PRO A 142 5.45 18.51 -13.39
CA PRO A 142 5.88 19.86 -13.73
C PRO A 142 4.65 20.78 -13.66
N LEU A 143 4.78 21.86 -12.90
CA LEU A 143 3.77 22.90 -12.90
C LEU A 143 4.01 23.81 -14.12
N PRO A 144 2.97 24.44 -14.68
CA PRO A 144 3.16 25.43 -15.73
C PRO A 144 4.11 26.54 -15.27
N THR A 145 5.07 26.92 -16.13
CA THR A 145 6.15 27.89 -15.80
C THR A 145 5.61 29.21 -15.27
N ASP A 146 4.48 29.67 -15.80
CA ASP A 146 3.83 30.91 -15.37
C ASP A 146 3.34 30.81 -13.92
N PHE A 147 2.86 29.63 -13.53
CA PHE A 147 2.39 29.36 -12.18
C PHE A 147 3.55 29.25 -11.19
N GLU A 148 4.65 28.59 -11.58
CA GLU A 148 5.88 28.55 -10.78
C GLU A 148 6.44 29.96 -10.56
N ALA A 149 6.47 30.79 -11.61
CA ALA A 149 6.91 32.18 -11.49
C ALA A 149 6.01 33.00 -10.54
N LEU A 150 4.70 32.72 -10.51
CA LEU A 150 3.76 33.37 -9.59
C LEU A 150 3.98 32.92 -8.13
N LEU A 151 4.26 31.64 -7.90
CA LEU A 151 4.62 31.09 -6.59
C LEU A 151 5.90 31.73 -6.05
N GLN A 152 6.96 31.79 -6.86
CA GLN A 152 8.25 32.38 -6.48
C GLN A 152 8.15 33.88 -6.16
N ARG A 153 7.30 34.61 -6.90
CA ARG A 153 7.04 36.05 -6.64
C ARG A 153 6.18 36.28 -5.38
N GLY A 154 5.69 35.23 -4.73
CA GLY A 154 4.72 35.32 -3.64
C GLY A 154 3.40 35.96 -4.09
N GLY A 155 3.13 36.01 -5.41
CA GLY A 155 2.03 36.78 -5.99
C GLY A 155 0.65 36.27 -5.60
N LEU A 156 0.56 35.00 -5.17
CA LEU A 156 -0.67 34.41 -4.65
C LEU A 156 -0.91 34.77 -3.17
N HIS A 157 0.14 35.12 -2.41
CA HIS A 157 0.07 35.49 -1.00
C HIS A 157 0.20 37.01 -0.75
N GLY A 158 0.77 37.76 -1.69
CA GLY A 158 1.31 39.11 -1.48
C GLY A 158 0.44 40.30 -1.88
N GLY A 159 -0.82 40.11 -2.25
CA GLY A 159 -1.69 41.25 -2.60
C GLY A 159 -3.17 40.94 -2.55
N LEU A 160 -3.87 41.50 -1.57
CA LEU A 160 -5.35 41.67 -1.53
C LEU A 160 -6.23 40.41 -1.45
N ARG A 161 -5.71 39.20 -1.17
CA ARG A 161 -6.55 38.00 -1.08
C ARG A 161 -6.22 37.13 0.13
N GLU A 162 -7.16 37.05 1.07
CA GLU A 162 -7.16 36.07 2.16
C GLU A 162 -7.20 34.60 1.65
N ASN A 163 -7.49 34.40 0.35
CA ASN A 163 -7.73 33.09 -0.27
C ASN A 163 -6.58 32.57 -1.16
N GLY A 164 -5.35 33.09 -1.01
CA GLY A 164 -4.20 32.72 -1.84
C GLY A 164 -3.89 31.22 -1.89
N ALA A 165 -3.88 30.58 -0.72
CA ALA A 165 -3.63 29.14 -0.58
C ALA A 165 -4.74 28.28 -1.23
N GLU A 166 -6.00 28.74 -1.18
CA GLU A 166 -7.13 28.03 -1.81
C GLU A 166 -7.02 28.04 -3.33
N LEU A 167 -6.56 29.16 -3.91
CA LEU A 167 -6.34 29.28 -5.35
C LEU A 167 -5.19 28.39 -5.82
N GLU A 168 -4.11 28.33 -5.05
CA GLU A 168 -2.99 27.43 -5.33
C GLU A 168 -3.44 25.97 -5.32
N ALA A 169 -4.09 25.54 -4.24
CA ALA A 169 -4.62 24.18 -4.12
C ALA A 169 -5.62 23.87 -5.24
N GLY A 170 -6.52 24.81 -5.56
CA GLY A 170 -7.48 24.66 -6.64
C GLY A 170 -6.83 24.49 -8.02
N PHE A 171 -5.75 25.24 -8.28
CA PHE A 171 -4.99 25.13 -9.54
C PHE A 171 -4.26 23.79 -9.63
N ARG A 172 -3.49 23.41 -8.59
CA ARG A 172 -2.78 22.12 -8.52
C ARG A 172 -3.73 20.94 -8.71
N ALA A 173 -4.87 20.96 -8.02
CA ALA A 173 -5.90 19.93 -8.16
C ALA A 173 -6.50 19.86 -9.56
N LYS A 174 -6.70 21.00 -10.24
CA LYS A 174 -7.18 21.04 -11.63
C LYS A 174 -6.12 20.51 -12.59
N TRP A 175 -4.87 20.91 -12.41
CA TRP A 175 -3.75 20.50 -13.25
C TRP A 175 -3.54 18.99 -13.21
N VAL A 176 -3.48 18.39 -12.01
CA VAL A 176 -3.37 16.93 -11.86
C VAL A 176 -4.51 16.21 -12.56
N LYS A 177 -5.76 16.67 -12.38
CA LYS A 177 -6.91 16.05 -13.04
C LYS A 177 -6.75 16.06 -14.56
N GLN A 178 -6.29 17.16 -15.13
CA GLN A 178 -6.04 17.27 -16.57
C GLN A 178 -4.93 16.34 -17.05
N VAL A 179 -3.80 16.27 -16.33
CA VAL A 179 -2.69 15.37 -16.66
C VAL A 179 -3.10 13.90 -16.57
N LEU A 180 -3.86 13.53 -15.53
CA LEU A 180 -4.35 12.17 -15.36
C LEU A 180 -5.42 11.81 -16.39
N ASP A 181 -6.37 12.72 -16.67
CA ASP A 181 -7.43 12.47 -17.65
C ASP A 181 -6.88 12.42 -19.07
N ALA A 182 -5.81 13.18 -19.40
CA ALA A 182 -5.14 13.13 -20.70
C ALA A 182 -4.49 11.75 -20.99
N ASN A 183 -4.05 11.06 -19.94
CA ASN A 183 -3.44 9.73 -20.02
C ASN A 183 -4.45 8.59 -19.73
N ASP A 184 -5.75 8.88 -19.62
CA ASP A 184 -6.78 7.95 -19.16
C ASP A 184 -6.48 7.31 -17.79
N TRP A 185 -5.75 8.00 -16.92
CA TRP A 185 -5.36 7.57 -15.56
C TRP A 185 -6.25 8.14 -14.45
N GLY A 186 -7.21 8.98 -14.83
CA GLY A 186 -8.20 9.54 -13.91
C GLY A 186 -9.33 8.58 -13.57
N ARG A 187 -10.30 9.10 -12.81
CA ARG A 187 -11.39 8.34 -12.18
C ARG A 187 -12.18 7.41 -13.13
N LYS A 188 -12.31 7.78 -14.41
CA LYS A 188 -13.07 7.00 -15.41
C LYS A 188 -12.51 5.59 -15.62
N ALA A 189 -11.19 5.44 -15.51
CA ALA A 189 -10.50 4.18 -15.71
C ALA A 189 -9.98 3.56 -14.39
N GLY A 190 -10.54 4.01 -13.26
CA GLY A 190 -10.15 3.59 -11.92
C GLY A 190 -9.32 4.65 -11.18
N ARG A 191 -8.51 4.20 -10.22
CA ARG A 191 -7.52 5.04 -9.51
C ARG A 191 -6.12 4.62 -9.92
N SER A 192 -5.17 5.54 -9.83
CA SER A 192 -3.75 5.26 -10.10
C SER A 192 -2.93 5.40 -8.82
N THR A 193 -2.00 4.48 -8.58
CA THR A 193 -1.01 4.59 -7.49
C THR A 193 0.35 4.90 -8.09
N PHE A 194 0.92 6.03 -7.68
CA PHE A 194 2.25 6.48 -8.05
C PHE A 194 3.22 6.01 -6.97
N ILE A 195 4.30 5.34 -7.36
CA ILE A 195 5.32 4.86 -6.44
C ILE A 195 6.67 5.47 -6.82
N THR A 196 7.23 6.25 -5.90
CA THR A 196 8.49 6.98 -6.10
C THR A 196 9.59 6.42 -5.21
N SER A 197 10.83 6.58 -5.65
CA SER A 197 12.03 6.20 -4.89
C SER A 197 12.32 7.18 -3.76
N SER A 198 12.06 8.47 -3.99
CA SER A 198 12.14 9.55 -3.02
C SER A 198 10.86 10.37 -3.01
N HIS A 199 10.60 11.06 -1.90
CA HIS A 199 9.45 11.94 -1.76
C HIS A 199 9.50 13.08 -2.79
N ARG A 200 8.39 13.31 -3.50
CA ARG A 200 8.24 14.33 -4.54
C ARG A 200 7.13 15.32 -4.14
N GLU A 201 7.49 16.44 -3.53
CA GLU A 201 6.53 17.39 -2.93
C GLU A 201 5.37 17.75 -3.86
N ASN A 202 5.68 18.22 -5.08
CA ASN A 202 4.67 18.63 -6.06
C ASN A 202 3.70 17.50 -6.44
N LEU A 203 4.19 16.27 -6.58
CA LEU A 203 3.36 15.12 -6.93
C LEU A 203 2.46 14.70 -5.77
N PHE A 204 3.04 14.59 -4.56
CA PHE A 204 2.32 14.16 -3.35
C PHE A 204 1.25 15.16 -2.96
N GLU A 205 1.61 16.44 -2.83
CA GLU A 205 0.65 17.49 -2.48
C GLU A 205 -0.50 17.57 -3.48
N ALA A 206 -0.19 17.46 -4.78
CA ALA A 206 -1.22 17.59 -5.80
C ALA A 206 -2.15 16.35 -5.87
N LEU A 207 -1.66 15.15 -5.53
CA LEU A 207 -2.49 13.94 -5.41
C LEU A 207 -3.29 13.88 -4.11
N ASP A 208 -2.75 14.41 -3.00
CA ASP A 208 -3.47 14.51 -1.72
C ASP A 208 -4.70 15.41 -1.81
N LEU A 209 -4.64 16.43 -2.68
CA LEU A 209 -5.80 17.26 -3.02
C LEU A 209 -6.88 16.51 -3.82
N VAL A 210 -6.54 15.38 -4.45
CA VAL A 210 -7.43 14.63 -5.36
C VAL A 210 -7.39 13.10 -5.10
N PRO A 211 -7.75 12.63 -3.89
CA PRO A 211 -7.57 11.23 -3.48
C PRO A 211 -8.41 10.22 -4.31
N ASN A 212 -9.48 10.70 -4.94
CA ASN A 212 -10.36 9.90 -5.79
C ASN A 212 -9.79 9.63 -7.19
N TRP A 213 -8.73 10.32 -7.61
CA TRP A 213 -8.06 10.10 -8.90
C TRP A 213 -6.81 9.22 -8.74
N GLY A 214 -6.06 9.43 -7.67
CA GLY A 214 -4.88 8.62 -7.37
C GLY A 214 -4.31 8.88 -6.00
N ARG A 215 -3.16 8.27 -5.74
CA ARG A 215 -2.33 8.50 -4.55
C ARG A 215 -0.86 8.34 -4.92
N ALA A 216 0.02 9.04 -4.21
CA ALA A 216 1.46 8.79 -4.25
C ALA A 216 1.88 8.06 -2.98
N LEU A 217 2.85 7.15 -3.11
CA LEU A 217 3.46 6.41 -2.03
C LEU A 217 4.97 6.37 -2.26
N ASP A 218 5.75 6.51 -1.19
CA ASP A 218 7.17 6.23 -1.23
C ASP A 218 7.40 4.71 -1.22
N VAL A 219 8.47 4.25 -1.88
CA VAL A 219 8.78 2.81 -2.00
C VAL A 219 8.84 2.05 -0.67
N GLY A 220 9.17 2.74 0.44
CA GLY A 220 9.22 2.16 1.78
C GLY A 220 7.86 1.96 2.44
N ASP A 221 6.83 2.67 1.98
CA ASP A 221 5.49 2.69 2.56
C ASP A 221 4.46 1.91 1.72
N VAL A 222 4.92 1.21 0.67
CA VAL A 222 4.05 0.38 -0.17
C VAL A 222 3.87 -0.99 0.45
N ASP A 223 2.63 -1.47 0.49
CA ASP A 223 2.25 -2.84 0.88
C ASP A 223 1.77 -3.70 -0.33
N VAL A 224 1.65 -5.03 -0.15
CA VAL A 224 1.06 -5.92 -1.18
C VAL A 224 -0.38 -5.53 -1.46
N LYS A 225 -1.14 -5.16 -0.43
CA LYS A 225 -2.49 -4.63 -0.58
C LYS A 225 -2.52 -3.40 -1.48
N ASP A 226 -1.54 -2.52 -1.38
CA ASP A 226 -1.51 -1.27 -2.14
C ASP A 226 -1.31 -1.49 -3.63
N LEU A 227 -0.48 -2.49 -3.98
CA LEU A 227 -0.31 -2.94 -5.35
C LEU A 227 -1.58 -3.54 -5.95
N LEU A 228 -2.55 -3.96 -5.13
CA LEU A 228 -3.78 -4.64 -5.55
C LEU A 228 -5.04 -3.76 -5.46
N GLU A 229 -5.00 -2.62 -4.78
CA GLU A 229 -6.18 -1.79 -4.54
C GLU A 229 -6.62 -0.97 -5.77
N THR A 230 -5.68 -0.32 -6.44
CA THR A 230 -5.98 0.63 -7.52
C THR A 230 -6.13 -0.05 -8.88
N GLY A 231 -6.53 0.71 -9.91
CA GLY A 231 -6.67 0.16 -11.26
C GLY A 231 -5.32 -0.13 -11.90
N ARG A 232 -4.32 0.70 -11.58
CA ARG A 232 -2.98 0.64 -12.19
C ARG A 232 -1.92 1.26 -11.27
N ILE A 233 -0.70 0.79 -11.45
CA ILE A 233 0.48 1.16 -10.69
C ILE A 233 1.45 1.85 -11.64
N VAL A 234 1.79 3.10 -11.34
CA VAL A 234 2.80 3.89 -12.05
C VAL A 234 4.00 3.98 -11.14
N VAL A 235 5.14 3.42 -11.54
CA VAL A 235 6.30 3.24 -10.66
C VAL A 235 7.55 3.78 -11.32
N GLU A 236 8.39 4.48 -10.56
CA GLU A 236 9.75 4.83 -11.02
C GLU A 236 10.58 3.57 -11.24
N ARG A 237 11.42 3.58 -12.27
CA ARG A 237 12.26 2.44 -12.63
C ARG A 237 13.17 2.01 -11.47
N ASP A 238 13.78 2.95 -10.76
CA ASP A 238 14.62 2.67 -9.58
C ASP A 238 13.79 2.18 -8.39
N ALA A 239 12.56 2.69 -8.19
CA ALA A 239 11.66 2.19 -7.15
C ALA A 239 11.24 0.73 -7.42
N LEU A 240 10.96 0.37 -8.67
CA LEU A 240 10.65 -1.00 -9.07
C LEU A 240 11.83 -1.95 -8.83
N MET A 241 13.04 -1.49 -9.14
CA MET A 241 14.26 -2.25 -8.85
C MET A 241 14.42 -2.47 -7.35
N HIS A 242 14.27 -1.43 -6.54
CA HIS A 242 14.36 -1.53 -5.08
C HIS A 242 13.29 -2.48 -4.49
N MET A 243 12.06 -2.45 -4.99
CA MET A 243 11.00 -3.39 -4.58
C MET A 243 11.35 -4.84 -4.89
N ILE A 244 11.93 -5.11 -6.05
CA ILE A 244 12.30 -6.48 -6.43
C ILE A 244 13.54 -6.95 -5.67
N GLU A 245 14.52 -6.07 -5.44
CA GLU A 245 15.73 -6.42 -4.71
C GLU A 245 15.47 -6.69 -3.22
N SER A 246 14.51 -6.01 -2.61
CA SER A 246 14.07 -6.25 -1.24
C SER A 246 13.26 -7.55 -1.09
N HIS A 247 12.55 -7.98 -2.14
CA HIS A 247 11.63 -9.12 -2.15
C HIS A 247 12.09 -10.30 -3.03
N GLN A 248 13.37 -10.68 -2.93
CA GLN A 248 13.95 -11.82 -3.68
C GLN A 248 14.52 -12.94 -2.77
N SER A 249 14.14 -13.01 -1.49
CA SER A 249 14.75 -13.97 -0.54
C SER A 249 14.47 -15.45 -0.86
N ASP A 250 13.49 -15.73 -1.72
CA ASP A 250 13.21 -17.05 -2.27
C ASP A 250 14.10 -17.42 -3.47
N LEU A 251 14.61 -16.43 -4.22
CA LEU A 251 15.46 -16.63 -5.39
C LEU A 251 16.95 -16.64 -5.02
N THR A 252 17.36 -15.67 -4.21
CA THR A 252 18.74 -15.54 -3.73
C THR A 252 18.75 -15.79 -2.22
N PRO A 253 18.93 -17.04 -1.78
CA PRO A 253 19.07 -17.32 -0.37
C PRO A 253 20.39 -16.72 0.14
N ASN A 254 20.35 -15.97 1.25
CA ASN A 254 21.55 -15.46 1.94
C ASN A 254 22.34 -16.57 2.68
N VAL A 255 22.24 -17.83 2.23
CA VAL A 255 22.92 -18.96 2.87
C VAL A 255 24.27 -19.17 2.21
N PHE A 256 25.34 -18.94 2.97
CA PHE A 256 26.71 -19.27 2.57
C PHE A 256 26.89 -20.79 2.64
N VAL A 257 26.74 -21.47 1.50
CA VAL A 257 27.12 -22.88 1.38
C VAL A 257 28.53 -22.94 0.83
N THR A 258 29.47 -23.44 1.62
CA THR A 258 30.91 -23.49 1.29
C THR A 258 31.23 -24.32 0.04
N ASN A 259 30.34 -25.20 -0.40
CA ASN A 259 30.58 -26.17 -1.48
C ASN A 259 29.45 -26.31 -2.51
N ALA A 260 28.52 -25.36 -2.63
CA ALA A 260 27.45 -25.43 -3.64
C ALA A 260 27.58 -24.29 -4.67
N THR A 261 27.47 -24.64 -5.95
CA THR A 261 27.25 -23.66 -7.03
C THR A 261 25.95 -22.93 -6.72
N LEU A 262 26.03 -21.68 -6.26
CA LEU A 262 24.86 -20.85 -6.00
C LEU A 262 24.05 -20.71 -7.30
N PRO A 263 22.70 -20.81 -7.25
CA PRO A 263 21.89 -20.52 -8.43
C PRO A 263 22.18 -19.10 -8.91
N SER A 264 22.27 -18.91 -10.24
CA SER A 264 22.53 -17.59 -10.81
C SER A 264 21.46 -16.60 -10.36
N LYS A 265 21.89 -15.43 -9.86
CA LYS A 265 21.01 -14.33 -9.47
C LYS A 265 20.11 -13.99 -10.65
N ALA A 266 18.80 -13.93 -10.42
CA ALA A 266 17.87 -13.45 -11.44
C ALA A 266 18.20 -11.97 -11.70
N VAL A 267 18.72 -11.67 -12.89
CA VAL A 267 19.07 -10.30 -13.28
C VAL A 267 17.85 -9.65 -13.95
N SER A 268 17.50 -8.45 -13.51
CA SER A 268 16.52 -7.57 -14.14
C SER A 268 17.15 -6.21 -14.45
N GLY A 269 16.55 -5.47 -15.39
CA GLY A 269 16.99 -4.12 -15.78
C GLY A 269 18.06 -4.09 -16.88
N GLY A 270 18.24 -5.18 -17.63
CA GLY A 270 19.15 -5.18 -18.77
C GLY A 270 18.54 -4.43 -19.95
N ILE A 271 19.18 -3.38 -20.45
CA ILE A 271 18.66 -2.59 -21.58
C ILE A 271 18.70 -3.44 -22.86
N ILE A 272 17.57 -3.52 -23.56
CA ILE A 272 17.43 -4.21 -24.85
C ILE A 272 17.53 -3.20 -25.99
N VAL A 273 16.81 -2.08 -25.85
CA VAL A 273 16.74 -0.99 -26.85
C VAL A 273 16.68 0.35 -26.11
N GLU A 274 17.47 1.32 -26.58
CA GLU A 274 17.40 2.75 -26.22
C GLU A 274 16.71 3.56 -27.31
#